data_AF-A0A9C9GQ58-F1
#
_entry.id   AF-A0A9C9GQ58-F1
#
_cell.length_a   1.000
_cell.length_b   1.000
_cell.length_c   1.000
_cell.angle_alpha   90.00
_cell.angle_beta   90.00
_cell.angle_gamma   90.00
#
_symmetry.space_group_name_H-M   'P 1'
#
loop_
_entity.id
_entity.type
_entity.pdbx_description
1 polymer ?
#
loop_
_entity_poly.entity_id
_entity_poly.type
_entity_poly.pdbx_seq_one_letter_code
_entity_poly.pdbx_strand_id
1 'polypeptide(L)'
;EDQFGDNAELDNETVASISQYLQSTSADKSDYRRSVKFNRSIKASDIPLRISDVSYFKHEHDEIPSRMVKGNPEVKSFSQCNTCHAKAEQGMFNEHDVRIPGYGEWDD
;
A
#
# COMPACT_ATOMS: atom_id res chain seq x y z
N GLU A 1 4.89 -20.51 -5.84
CA GLU A 1 4.71 -20.49 -7.31
C GLU A 1 3.83 -19.35 -7.80
N ASP A 2 2.62 -19.12 -7.26
CA ASP A 2 1.74 -18.02 -7.70
C ASP A 2 1.62 -16.91 -6.65
N GLN A 3 2.21 -15.75 -6.93
CA GLN A 3 2.04 -14.48 -6.21
C GLN A 3 1.44 -13.43 -7.13
N PHE A 4 0.11 -13.35 -7.12
CA PHE A 4 -0.67 -12.41 -7.92
C PHE A 4 -0.44 -12.52 -9.45
N GLY A 5 -0.22 -13.73 -9.94
CA GLY A 5 0.03 -14.03 -11.36
C GLY A 5 1.50 -14.01 -11.76
N ASP A 6 2.42 -13.87 -10.81
CA ASP A 6 3.87 -13.94 -11.02
C ASP A 6 4.51 -15.00 -10.11
N ASN A 7 5.74 -15.41 -10.45
CA ASN A 7 6.54 -16.28 -9.60
C ASN A 7 7.48 -15.45 -8.72
N ALA A 8 7.14 -15.37 -7.43
CA ALA A 8 7.95 -14.71 -6.40
C ALA A 8 8.61 -15.71 -5.43
N GLU A 9 8.94 -16.92 -5.89
CA GLU A 9 9.62 -17.91 -5.05
C GLU A 9 11.05 -17.50 -4.70
N LEU A 10 11.41 -17.84 -3.47
CA LEU A 10 12.73 -17.66 -2.89
C LEU A 10 13.11 -18.95 -2.16
N ASP A 11 14.38 -19.13 -1.86
CA ASP A 11 14.82 -20.25 -1.04
C ASP A 11 14.25 -20.17 0.39
N ASN A 12 14.20 -21.31 1.07
CA ASN A 12 13.57 -21.42 2.38
C ASN A 12 14.21 -20.54 3.46
N GLU A 13 15.53 -20.30 3.39
CA GLU A 13 16.23 -19.46 4.37
C GLU A 13 15.82 -17.99 4.19
N THR A 14 15.79 -17.52 2.95
CA THR A 14 15.31 -16.18 2.62
C THR A 14 13.84 -15.98 3.00
N VAL A 15 12.97 -16.94 2.69
CA VAL A 15 11.54 -16.88 3.07
C VAL A 15 11.39 -16.78 4.59
N ALA A 16 12.14 -17.57 5.36
CA ALA A 16 12.08 -17.54 6.82
C ALA A 16 12.51 -16.17 7.36
N SER A 17 13.61 -15.62 6.85
CA SER A 17 14.14 -14.31 7.26
C SER A 17 13.15 -13.17 6.98
N ILE A 18 12.62 -13.10 5.76
CA ILE A 18 11.63 -12.08 5.37
C ILE A 18 10.35 -12.23 6.21
N SER A 19 9.86 -13.46 6.38
CA SER A 19 8.64 -13.72 7.15
C SER A 19 8.79 -13.29 8.61
N GLN A 20 9.95 -13.56 9.23
CA GLN A 20 10.23 -13.13 10.59
C GLN A 20 10.30 -11.61 10.70
N TYR A 21 11.00 -10.96 9.77
CA TYR A 21 11.09 -9.50 9.75
C TYR A 21 9.71 -8.84 9.63
N LEU A 22 8.89 -9.26 8.67
CA LEU A 22 7.55 -8.71 8.45
C LEU A 22 6.61 -8.93 9.65
N GLN A 23 6.66 -10.10 10.29
CA GLN A 23 5.86 -10.38 11.49
C GLN A 23 6.33 -9.58 12.72
N SER A 24 7.63 -9.30 12.84
CA SER A 24 8.16 -8.52 13.97
C SER A 24 7.90 -7.02 13.84
N THR A 25 7.66 -6.54 12.62
CA THR A 25 7.47 -5.13 12.27
C THR A 25 6.06 -4.81 11.77
N SER A 26 5.12 -5.76 11.93
CA SER A 26 3.73 -5.62 11.45
C SER A 26 2.97 -4.48 12.14
N ALA A 27 1.87 -4.04 11.52
CA ALA A 27 1.11 -2.88 11.97
C ALA A 27 0.55 -3.01 13.40
N ASP A 28 0.30 -4.23 13.89
CA ASP A 28 -0.13 -4.52 15.27
C ASP A 28 1.00 -4.46 16.30
N LYS A 29 2.26 -4.32 15.86
CA LYS A 29 3.46 -4.15 16.71
C LYS A 29 3.93 -2.70 16.81
N SER A 30 3.27 -1.76 16.13
CA SER A 30 3.69 -0.37 16.03
C SER A 30 2.61 0.58 16.55
N ASP A 31 3.04 1.65 17.24
CA ASP A 31 2.21 2.78 17.65
C ASP A 31 2.19 3.91 16.61
N TYR A 32 2.88 3.74 15.48
CA TYR A 32 2.90 4.73 14.40
C TYR A 32 1.47 5.00 13.92
N ARG A 33 1.13 6.29 13.75
CA ARG A 33 -0.24 6.76 13.48
C ARG A 33 -0.93 5.99 12.36
N ARG A 34 -0.25 5.75 11.22
CA ARG A 34 -0.86 5.03 10.09
C ARG A 34 -0.98 3.53 10.39
N SER A 35 0.01 2.90 11.03
CA SER A 35 -0.05 1.49 11.44
C SER A 35 -1.28 1.21 12.32
N VAL A 36 -1.51 2.08 13.31
CA VAL A 36 -2.69 2.00 14.19
C VAL A 36 -3.99 2.14 13.40
N LYS A 37 -4.07 3.09 12.46
CA LYS A 37 -5.27 3.29 11.64
C LYS A 37 -5.54 2.10 10.70
N PHE A 38 -4.51 1.55 10.05
CA PHE A 38 -4.61 0.33 9.26
C PHE A 38 -5.13 -0.83 10.12
N ASN A 39 -4.46 -1.12 11.23
CA ASN A 39 -4.80 -2.25 12.10
C ASN A 39 -6.24 -2.16 12.65
N ARG A 40 -6.68 -0.97 13.08
CA ARG A 40 -8.04 -0.74 13.58
C ARG A 40 -9.13 -0.92 12.51
N SER A 41 -8.77 -0.80 11.23
CA SER A 41 -9.72 -0.92 10.12
C SER A 41 -9.88 -2.34 9.58
N ILE A 42 -9.04 -3.28 10.04
CA ILE A 42 -9.08 -4.70 9.70
C ILE A 42 -9.89 -5.41 10.78
N LYS A 43 -10.91 -6.20 10.38
CA LYS A 43 -11.67 -7.01 11.33
C LYS A 43 -10.84 -8.21 11.76
N ALA A 44 -11.05 -8.70 12.98
CA ALA A 44 -10.33 -9.88 13.49
C ALA A 44 -10.53 -11.15 12.63
N SER A 45 -11.61 -11.22 11.85
CA SER A 45 -11.91 -12.32 10.92
C SER A 45 -11.20 -12.19 9.55
N ASP A 46 -10.63 -11.02 9.25
CA ASP A 46 -10.18 -10.68 7.92
C ASP A 46 -8.64 -10.77 7.85
N ILE A 47 -8.14 -11.42 6.79
CA ILE A 47 -6.69 -11.56 6.52
C ILE A 47 -6.44 -10.97 5.12
N PRO A 48 -6.39 -9.64 5.00
CA PRO A 48 -6.22 -8.99 3.69
C PRO A 48 -4.84 -9.35 3.09
N LEU A 49 -4.84 -9.82 1.85
CA LEU A 49 -3.61 -10.14 1.12
C LEU A 49 -3.03 -8.93 0.38
N ARG A 50 -3.82 -7.87 0.16
CA ARG A 50 -3.39 -6.62 -0.47
C ARG A 50 -3.59 -5.46 0.49
N ILE A 51 -2.58 -4.60 0.60
CA ILE A 51 -2.67 -3.34 1.37
C ILE A 51 -3.83 -2.47 0.83
N SER A 52 -3.99 -2.44 -0.50
CA SER A 52 -5.04 -1.66 -1.17
C SER A 52 -6.47 -2.14 -0.89
N ASP A 53 -6.64 -3.34 -0.35
CA ASP A 53 -7.94 -3.88 -0.01
C ASP A 53 -8.42 -3.48 1.39
N VAL A 54 -7.51 -2.99 2.23
CA VAL A 54 -7.81 -2.56 3.59
C VAL A 54 -8.74 -1.35 3.60
N SER A 55 -9.75 -1.35 4.46
CA SER A 55 -10.77 -0.30 4.54
C SER A 55 -10.18 1.09 4.73
N TYR A 56 -9.15 1.23 5.59
CA TYR A 56 -8.47 2.50 5.78
C TYR A 56 -7.79 3.00 4.49
N PHE A 57 -7.14 2.12 3.73
CA PHE A 57 -6.54 2.49 2.45
C PHE A 57 -7.60 3.02 1.48
N LYS A 58 -8.72 2.29 1.34
CA LYS A 58 -9.81 2.66 0.43
C LYS A 58 -10.40 4.03 0.79
N HIS A 59 -10.60 4.29 2.08
CA HIS A 59 -11.09 5.58 2.55
C HIS A 59 -10.15 6.73 2.21
N GLU A 60 -8.84 6.57 2.38
CA GLU A 60 -7.88 7.66 2.09
C GLU A 60 -7.69 7.90 0.58
N HIS A 61 -8.28 7.07 -0.29
CA HIS A 61 -8.17 7.17 -1.75
C HIS A 61 -9.54 7.21 -2.46
N ASP A 62 -10.65 7.33 -1.73
CA ASP A 62 -12.00 7.21 -2.29
C ASP A 62 -12.41 8.44 -3.15
N GLU A 63 -11.82 9.60 -2.89
CA GLU A 63 -12.03 10.83 -3.66
C GLU A 63 -11.24 10.88 -4.97
N ILE A 64 -10.28 9.97 -5.18
CA ILE A 64 -9.45 9.95 -6.39
C ILE A 64 -10.27 9.39 -7.57
N PRO A 65 -10.53 10.19 -8.62
CA PRO A 65 -11.33 9.72 -9.74
C PRO A 65 -10.67 8.55 -10.48
N SER A 66 -11.47 7.55 -10.89
CA SER A 66 -10.96 6.34 -11.57
C SER A 66 -10.11 6.64 -12.82
N ARG A 67 -10.39 7.75 -13.53
CA ARG A 67 -9.61 8.23 -14.68
C ARG A 67 -8.15 8.57 -14.36
N MET A 68 -7.85 8.92 -13.12
CA MET A 68 -6.50 9.28 -12.65
C MET A 68 -5.67 8.05 -12.28
N VAL A 69 -6.32 6.89 -12.08
CA VAL A 69 -5.68 5.65 -11.62
C VAL A 69 -5.86 4.55 -12.66
N LYS A 70 -7.04 3.92 -12.71
CA LYS A 70 -7.33 2.81 -13.63
C LYS A 70 -7.32 3.25 -15.09
N GLY A 71 -7.79 4.48 -15.36
CA GLY A 71 -7.77 5.07 -16.70
C GLY A 71 -6.42 5.70 -17.08
N ASN A 72 -5.47 5.79 -16.14
CA ASN A 72 -4.18 6.42 -16.36
C ASN A 72 -3.12 5.35 -16.66
N PRO A 73 -2.57 5.29 -17.89
CA PRO A 73 -1.60 4.28 -18.27
C PRO A 73 -0.27 4.36 -17.51
N GLU A 74 0.05 5.50 -16.90
CA GLU A 74 1.27 5.69 -16.07
C GLU A 74 1.07 5.17 -14.64
N VAL A 75 -0.18 5.10 -14.16
CA VAL A 75 -0.51 4.66 -12.78
C VAL A 75 -1.04 3.22 -12.78
N LYS A 76 -2.06 2.93 -13.59
CA LYS A 76 -2.76 1.64 -13.76
C LYS A 76 -3.49 1.10 -12.53
N SER A 77 -2.86 1.13 -11.36
CA SER A 77 -3.40 0.66 -10.09
C SER A 77 -2.73 1.37 -8.91
N PHE A 78 -3.29 1.19 -7.72
CA PHE A 78 -2.71 1.71 -6.47
C PHE A 78 -1.52 0.90 -5.95
N SER A 79 -1.14 -0.20 -6.61
CA SER A 79 -0.07 -1.09 -6.11
C SER A 79 1.32 -0.46 -6.17
N GLN A 80 1.53 0.51 -7.06
CA GLN A 80 2.79 1.24 -7.20
C GLN A 80 2.72 2.58 -6.44
N CYS A 81 2.81 2.50 -5.11
CA CYS A 81 2.58 3.65 -4.22
C CYS A 81 3.45 4.87 -4.55
N ASN A 82 4.71 4.62 -4.94
CA ASN A 82 5.70 5.65 -5.25
C ASN A 82 5.42 6.40 -6.56
N THR A 83 4.51 5.91 -7.40
CA THR A 83 4.07 6.63 -8.60
C THR A 83 3.39 7.94 -8.24
N CYS A 84 2.60 7.95 -7.16
CA CYS A 84 1.93 9.17 -6.67
C CYS A 84 2.64 9.78 -5.46
N HIS A 85 3.19 8.95 -4.57
CA HIS A 85 3.92 9.36 -3.37
C HIS A 85 5.43 9.14 -3.56
N ALA A 86 6.14 10.09 -4.18
CA ALA A 86 7.54 9.90 -4.59
C ALA A 86 8.51 9.42 -3.48
N LYS A 87 8.18 9.66 -2.21
CA LYS A 87 8.96 9.25 -1.03
C LYS A 87 8.29 8.14 -0.20
N ALA A 88 7.43 7.32 -0.81
CA ALA A 88 6.72 6.23 -0.14
C ALA A 88 7.64 5.24 0.58
N GLU A 89 8.82 4.93 0.00
CA GLU A 89 9.82 4.03 0.62
C GLU A 89 10.41 4.59 1.93
N GLN A 90 10.32 5.91 2.14
CA GLN A 90 10.73 6.58 3.38
C GLN A 90 9.56 6.74 4.37
N GLY A 91 8.40 6.14 4.06
CA GLY A 91 7.18 6.28 4.85
C GLY A 91 6.44 7.61 4.67
N MET A 92 6.77 8.41 3.66
CA MET A 92 6.14 9.70 3.41
C MET A 92 4.93 9.57 2.48
N PHE A 93 3.75 9.76 3.08
CA PHE A 93 2.44 9.66 2.40
C PHE A 93 1.56 10.90 2.66
N ASN A 94 2.17 12.07 2.85
CA ASN A 94 1.43 13.31 3.01
C ASN A 94 0.73 13.66 1.68
N GLU A 95 -0.54 14.07 1.74
CA GLU A 95 -1.33 14.47 0.57
C GLU A 95 -0.73 15.69 -0.15
N HIS A 96 -0.14 16.64 0.58
CA HIS A 96 0.50 17.81 0.00
C HIS A 96 1.75 17.50 -0.83
N ASP A 97 2.32 16.29 -0.66
CA ASP A 97 3.47 15.82 -1.44
C ASP A 97 3.04 14.91 -2.62
N VAL A 98 1.74 14.66 -2.79
CA VAL A 98 1.21 13.77 -3.83
C VAL A 98 1.31 14.45 -5.19
N ARG A 99 1.84 13.70 -6.16
CA ARG A 99 1.80 14.09 -7.56
C ARG A 99 1.32 12.94 -8.42
N ILE A 100 0.18 13.10 -9.06
CA ILE A 100 -0.37 12.09 -9.96
C ILE A 100 0.17 12.34 -11.38
N PRO A 101 0.85 11.36 -12.02
CA PRO A 101 1.34 11.50 -13.39
C PRO A 101 0.24 11.95 -14.36
N GLY A 102 0.53 12.96 -15.17
CA GLY A 102 -0.43 13.57 -16.11
C GLY A 102 -1.44 14.54 -15.49
N TYR A 103 -1.51 14.66 -14.16
CA TYR A 103 -2.45 15.55 -13.47
C TYR A 103 -1.78 16.59 -12.55
N GLY A 104 -0.54 16.34 -12.10
CA GLY A 104 0.20 17.28 -11.26
C GLY A 104 -0.02 17.03 -9.76
N GLU A 105 0.11 18.09 -8.97
CA GLU A 105 -0.12 18.05 -7.52
C GLU A 105 -1.58 17.73 -7.21
N TRP A 106 -1.80 16.92 -6.17
CA TRP A 106 -3.15 16.65 -5.67
C TRP A 106 -3.57 17.76 -4.69
N ASP A 107 -4.76 18.29 -4.90
CA ASP A 107 -5.43 19.26 -4.04
C ASP A 107 -6.90 18.82 -3.98
N ASP A 108 -7.45 18.69 -2.78
CA ASP A 108 -8.81 18.16 -2.54
C ASP A 108 -9.91 19.22 -2.76
#